data_AF-D5AUT4-F1
#
_entry.id   AF-D5AUT4-F1
#
_cell.length_a   1.000
_cell.length_b   1.000
_cell.length_c   1.000
_cell.angle_alpha   90.00
_cell.angle_beta   90.00
_cell.angle_gamma   90.00
#
_symmetry.space_group_name_H-M   'P 1'
#
loop_
_entity.id
_entity.type
_entity.pdbx_description
1 polymer ?
#
loop_
_entity_poly.entity_id
_entity_poly.type
_entity_poly.pdbx_seq_one_letter_code
_entity_poly.pdbx_strand_id
1 'polypeptide(L)'
;MVEAFHGAGIQRAALFKPVGAEEIRDYPLSNEDRLDSHYFVPWERRRWLNSDMRLRGTAECRALYLDLIFISYDQSPVGTLPIDTDILARLVMVDPVHMRALCSLPYGPLHRWERCRCDGGEIRLMHPMVLRTLTEAIARKEDNRAKNEAANAAKRRQRLRITISGYAADLAKNDAALLFMDEWLVSQGCEYRSSAWVERALAAWSDHMLALTMRARSDRP
;
A
#
# COMPACT_ATOMS: atom_id res chain seq x y z
N MET A 1 -40.25 43.93 55.11
CA MET A 1 -40.54 44.03 53.66
C MET A 1 -39.20 43.98 52.95
N VAL A 2 -39.04 42.99 52.07
CA VAL A 2 -37.92 42.70 51.15
C VAL A 2 -36.66 42.06 51.77
N GLU A 3 -36.57 40.75 51.58
CA GLU A 3 -35.41 39.89 51.74
C GLU A 3 -34.31 40.25 50.73
N ALA A 4 -33.04 40.11 51.13
CA ALA A 4 -31.91 40.07 50.19
C ALA A 4 -31.02 38.88 50.53
N PHE A 5 -31.40 37.70 50.04
CA PHE A 5 -30.55 36.51 49.97
C PHE A 5 -29.36 36.78 49.05
N HIS A 6 -28.20 37.12 49.61
CA HIS A 6 -26.92 37.03 48.90
C HIS A 6 -26.39 35.60 49.03
N GLY A 7 -26.88 34.71 48.15
CA GLY A 7 -26.31 33.40 47.95
C GLY A 7 -24.90 33.53 47.37
N ALA A 8 -23.90 33.14 48.15
CA ALA A 8 -22.53 32.94 47.68
C ALA A 8 -22.52 31.81 46.65
N GLY A 9 -22.67 32.16 45.37
CA GLY A 9 -22.47 31.25 44.26
C GLY A 9 -20.98 30.96 44.10
N ILE A 10 -20.48 29.97 44.84
CA ILE A 10 -19.18 29.36 44.53
C ILE A 10 -19.33 28.70 43.16
N GLN A 11 -18.95 29.40 42.10
CA GLN A 11 -18.68 28.78 40.80
C GLN A 11 -17.54 27.80 41.03
N ARG A 12 -17.89 26.53 41.26
CA ARG A 12 -16.96 25.42 41.04
C ARG A 12 -16.73 25.36 39.54
N ALA A 13 -15.77 26.15 39.04
CA ALA A 13 -15.12 25.87 37.79
C ALA A 13 -14.53 24.46 37.94
N ALA A 14 -15.23 23.47 37.41
CA ALA A 14 -14.65 22.15 37.24
C ALA A 14 -13.44 22.34 36.31
N LEU A 15 -12.26 22.39 36.91
CA LEU A 15 -10.98 22.27 36.23
C LEU A 15 -10.93 20.85 35.67
N PHE A 16 -11.59 20.64 34.53
CA PHE A 16 -11.37 19.47 33.70
C PHE A 16 -9.93 19.57 33.20
N LYS A 17 -9.03 18.79 33.81
CA LYS A 17 -7.76 18.48 33.19
C LYS A 17 -8.01 17.35 32.19
N PRO A 18 -7.72 17.53 30.89
CA PRO A 18 -7.68 16.40 29.97
C PRO A 18 -6.57 15.48 30.45
N VAL A 19 -6.96 14.30 30.95
CA VAL A 19 -6.01 13.23 31.26
C VAL A 19 -5.75 12.51 29.95
N GLY A 20 -4.59 12.76 29.35
CA GLY A 20 -4.09 12.02 28.19
C GLY A 20 -4.90 12.25 26.92
N ALA A 21 -4.70 13.40 26.25
CA ALA A 21 -4.82 13.40 24.80
C ALA A 21 -3.63 12.59 24.26
N GLU A 22 -3.70 11.26 24.33
CA GLU A 22 -2.78 10.44 23.56
C GLU A 22 -2.96 10.85 22.10
N GLU A 23 -1.90 11.38 21.51
CA GLU A 23 -1.86 11.71 20.09
C GLU A 23 -2.01 10.40 19.32
N ILE A 24 -3.26 10.04 18.99
CA ILE A 24 -3.56 8.86 18.20
C ILE A 24 -2.90 9.08 16.84
N ARG A 25 -1.92 8.23 16.53
CA ARG A 25 -1.14 8.33 15.31
C ARG A 25 -2.00 8.03 14.09
N ASP A 26 -1.74 8.75 13.02
CA ASP A 26 -2.35 8.46 11.73
C ASP A 26 -1.77 7.16 11.16
N TYR A 27 -2.65 6.33 10.60
CA TYR A 27 -2.29 5.10 9.93
C TYR A 27 -1.81 5.44 8.52
N PRO A 28 -0.63 4.97 8.07
CA PRO A 28 -0.02 5.45 6.84
C PRO A 28 -0.56 4.79 5.57
N LEU A 29 -1.41 3.76 5.69
CA LEU A 29 -2.00 3.06 4.55
C LEU A 29 -3.49 3.43 4.43
N SER A 30 -3.91 3.67 3.21
CA SER A 30 -5.27 4.00 2.83
C SER A 30 -6.13 2.75 2.58
N ASN A 31 -7.40 2.95 2.26
CA ASN A 31 -8.29 1.87 1.82
C ASN A 31 -7.94 1.30 0.42
N GLU A 32 -7.14 2.03 -0.36
CA GLU A 32 -6.70 1.62 -1.70
C GLU A 32 -5.46 0.72 -1.65
N ASP A 33 -4.69 0.79 -0.56
CA ASP A 33 -3.52 -0.05 -0.34
C ASP A 33 -3.93 -1.50 -0.10
N ARG A 34 -3.68 -2.37 -1.10
CA ARG A 34 -4.03 -3.79 -1.04
C ARG A 34 -2.89 -4.71 -1.44
N LEU A 35 -2.84 -5.85 -0.75
CA LEU A 35 -2.04 -7.00 -1.15
C LEU A 35 -2.86 -7.86 -2.12
N ASP A 36 -2.85 -7.51 -3.40
CA ASP A 36 -3.63 -8.17 -4.46
C ASP A 36 -3.40 -9.70 -4.60
N SER A 37 -2.37 -10.26 -3.98
CA SER A 37 -2.10 -11.71 -4.00
C SER A 37 -2.43 -12.35 -2.65
N HIS A 38 -3.64 -12.88 -2.50
CA HIS A 38 -4.09 -13.62 -1.30
C HIS A 38 -3.42 -15.00 -1.10
N TYR A 39 -2.48 -15.39 -1.97
CA TYR A 39 -1.82 -16.70 -1.90
C TYR A 39 -0.77 -16.80 -0.79
N PHE A 40 -0.15 -15.69 -0.40
CA PHE A 40 0.91 -15.68 0.61
C PHE A 40 0.79 -14.47 1.52
N VAL A 41 0.85 -14.70 2.83
CA VAL A 41 0.98 -13.64 3.83
C VAL A 41 2.47 -13.44 4.14
N PRO A 42 3.02 -12.22 3.98
CA PRO A 42 4.37 -11.95 4.44
C PRO A 42 4.42 -12.10 5.96
N TRP A 43 5.33 -12.93 6.46
CA TRP A 43 5.39 -13.27 7.88
C TRP A 43 6.82 -13.27 8.43
N GLU A 44 7.04 -12.48 9.48
CA GLU A 44 8.34 -12.41 10.16
C GLU A 44 8.55 -13.58 11.14
N ARG A 45 8.65 -14.80 10.61
CA ARG A 45 8.77 -16.04 11.39
C ARG A 45 9.85 -15.98 12.48
N ARG A 46 11.05 -15.49 12.16
CA ARG A 46 12.16 -15.39 13.13
C ARG A 46 11.81 -14.44 14.28
N ARG A 47 11.17 -13.31 14.00
CA ARG A 47 10.72 -12.37 15.04
C ARG A 47 9.64 -13.00 15.91
N TRP A 48 8.66 -13.66 15.31
CA TRP A 48 7.61 -14.36 16.05
C TRP A 48 8.18 -15.37 17.04
N LEU A 49 9.08 -16.24 16.58
CA LEU A 49 9.68 -17.29 17.41
C LEU A 49 10.47 -16.76 18.61
N ASN A 50 10.90 -15.50 18.57
CA ASN A 50 11.65 -14.83 19.64
C ASN A 50 10.86 -13.72 20.35
N SER A 51 9.56 -13.58 20.09
CA SER A 51 8.73 -12.53 20.67
C SER A 51 8.25 -12.87 22.09
N ASP A 52 8.03 -11.85 22.92
CA ASP A 52 7.48 -12.05 24.26
C ASP A 52 6.12 -12.76 24.22
N MET A 53 5.27 -12.42 23.25
CA MET A 53 3.98 -13.08 23.04
C MET A 53 4.14 -14.59 22.81
N ARG A 54 5.13 -15.01 22.02
CA ARG A 54 5.40 -16.44 21.77
C ARG A 54 5.94 -17.17 23.01
N LEU A 55 6.74 -16.49 23.81
CA LEU A 55 7.43 -17.07 24.97
C LEU A 55 6.56 -17.10 26.23
N ARG A 56 5.69 -16.10 26.42
CA ARG A 56 4.96 -15.86 27.68
C ARG A 56 3.43 -15.99 27.55
N GLY A 57 2.88 -15.87 26.35
CA GLY A 57 1.45 -16.03 26.10
C GLY A 57 0.98 -17.48 26.26
N THR A 58 -0.27 -17.65 26.72
CA THR A 58 -0.92 -18.97 26.76
C THR A 58 -1.09 -19.52 25.35
N ALA A 59 -1.29 -20.84 25.23
CA ALA A 59 -1.50 -21.47 23.91
C ALA A 59 -2.65 -20.82 23.13
N GLU A 60 -3.77 -20.56 23.81
CA GLU A 60 -4.95 -19.90 23.25
C GLU A 60 -4.67 -18.45 22.85
N CYS A 61 -4.08 -17.64 23.73
CA CYS A 61 -3.77 -16.25 23.40
C CYS A 61 -2.83 -16.14 22.19
N ARG A 62 -1.86 -17.05 22.05
CA ARG A 62 -0.96 -17.10 20.89
C ARG A 62 -1.69 -17.47 19.60
N ALA A 63 -2.66 -18.40 19.66
CA ALA A 63 -3.46 -18.77 18.50
C ALA A 63 -4.30 -17.57 18.05
N LEU A 64 -5.08 -16.98 18.96
CA LEU A 64 -5.93 -15.82 18.66
C LEU A 64 -5.13 -14.61 18.18
N TYR A 65 -3.96 -14.36 18.76
CA TYR A 65 -3.07 -13.29 18.29
C TYR A 65 -2.60 -13.50 16.84
N LEU A 66 -2.28 -14.75 16.46
CA LEU A 66 -1.93 -15.07 15.07
C LEU A 66 -3.14 -14.94 14.14
N ASP A 67 -4.30 -15.42 14.56
CA ASP A 67 -5.54 -15.30 13.79
C ASP A 67 -5.87 -13.83 13.53
N LEU A 68 -5.82 -12.98 14.55
CA LEU A 68 -6.02 -11.54 14.42
C LEU A 68 -5.02 -10.89 13.46
N ILE A 69 -3.75 -11.32 13.46
CA ILE A 69 -2.79 -10.84 12.49
C ILE A 69 -3.22 -11.23 11.08
N PHE A 70 -3.51 -12.51 10.82
CA PHE A 70 -3.91 -12.94 9.48
C PHE A 70 -5.20 -12.26 9.00
N ILE A 71 -6.19 -12.14 9.88
CA ILE A 71 -7.44 -11.42 9.59
C ILE A 71 -7.15 -9.97 9.20
N SER A 72 -6.19 -9.31 9.86
CA SER A 72 -5.84 -7.92 9.55
C SER A 72 -5.33 -7.71 8.11
N TYR A 73 -4.75 -8.74 7.47
CA TYR A 73 -4.32 -8.67 6.07
C TYR A 73 -5.49 -8.54 5.09
N ASP A 74 -6.70 -8.93 5.48
CA ASP A 74 -7.91 -8.85 4.65
C ASP A 74 -8.85 -7.72 5.07
N GLN A 75 -8.45 -6.88 6.04
CA GLN A 75 -9.22 -5.71 6.44
C GLN A 75 -8.97 -4.51 5.51
N SER A 76 -9.85 -3.51 5.60
CA SER A 76 -9.70 -2.22 4.94
C SER A 76 -9.76 -1.11 6.01
N PRO A 77 -8.70 -0.31 6.20
CA PRO A 77 -7.37 -0.41 5.60
C PRO A 77 -6.63 -1.70 5.96
N VAL A 78 -5.75 -2.17 5.07
CA VAL A 78 -4.96 -3.40 5.27
C VAL A 78 -4.10 -3.29 6.52
N GLY A 79 -3.99 -4.36 7.30
CA GLY A 79 -3.18 -4.42 8.53
C GLY A 79 -3.80 -3.81 9.77
N THR A 80 -5.09 -3.46 9.70
CA THR A 80 -5.85 -2.90 10.82
C THR A 80 -6.91 -3.87 11.31
N LEU A 81 -7.46 -3.62 12.50
CA LEU A 81 -8.59 -4.35 13.06
C LEU A 81 -9.62 -3.39 13.67
N PRO A 82 -10.90 -3.80 13.79
CA PRO A 82 -11.89 -3.06 14.57
C PRO A 82 -11.46 -2.89 16.04
N ILE A 83 -11.83 -1.76 16.67
CA ILE A 83 -11.58 -1.54 18.11
C ILE A 83 -12.58 -2.27 19.02
N ASP A 84 -13.74 -2.67 18.48
CA ASP A 84 -14.79 -3.33 19.25
C ASP A 84 -14.44 -4.79 19.51
N THR A 85 -14.26 -5.13 20.79
CA THR A 85 -13.91 -6.49 21.22
C THR A 85 -14.97 -7.53 20.89
N ASP A 86 -16.26 -7.16 20.79
CA ASP A 86 -17.32 -8.10 20.40
C ASP A 86 -17.22 -8.45 18.90
N ILE A 87 -16.82 -7.49 18.07
CA ILE A 87 -16.53 -7.75 16.65
C ILE A 87 -15.30 -8.65 16.55
N LEU A 88 -14.23 -8.34 17.30
CA LEU A 88 -13.01 -9.16 17.33
C LEU A 88 -13.30 -10.60 17.77
N ALA A 89 -14.12 -10.79 18.81
CA ALA A 89 -14.52 -12.11 19.29
C ALA A 89 -15.23 -12.92 18.20
N ARG A 90 -16.13 -12.30 17.43
CA ARG A 90 -16.79 -12.94 16.29
C ARG A 90 -15.80 -13.28 15.17
N LEU A 91 -14.84 -12.40 14.87
CA LEU A 91 -13.82 -12.63 13.85
C LEU A 91 -12.95 -13.86 14.15
N VAL A 92 -12.62 -14.09 15.42
CA VAL A 92 -11.83 -15.26 15.86
C VAL A 92 -12.67 -16.42 16.38
N MET A 93 -14.00 -16.34 16.25
CA MET A 93 -14.96 -17.38 16.65
C MET A 93 -14.87 -17.80 18.12
N VAL A 94 -14.73 -16.83 19.02
CA VAL A 94 -14.67 -17.02 20.48
C VAL A 94 -15.82 -16.29 21.16
N ASP A 95 -16.27 -16.79 22.33
CA ASP A 95 -17.24 -16.09 23.16
C ASP A 95 -16.74 -14.67 23.55
N PRO A 96 -17.56 -13.61 23.43
CA PRO A 96 -17.12 -12.25 23.74
C PRO A 96 -16.69 -11.99 25.18
N VAL A 97 -17.30 -12.66 26.16
CA VAL A 97 -16.90 -12.53 27.57
C VAL A 97 -15.52 -13.15 27.77
N HIS A 98 -15.30 -14.33 27.20
CA HIS A 98 -13.99 -14.99 27.21
C HIS A 98 -12.93 -14.16 26.49
N MET A 99 -13.23 -13.61 25.31
CA MET A 99 -12.31 -12.76 24.56
C MET A 99 -11.86 -11.53 25.38
N ARG A 100 -12.79 -10.86 26.06
CA ARG A 100 -12.46 -9.74 26.97
C ARG A 100 -11.55 -10.18 28.11
N ALA A 101 -11.83 -11.33 28.73
CA ALA A 101 -11.00 -11.87 29.80
C ALA A 101 -9.57 -12.14 29.29
N LEU A 102 -9.43 -12.76 28.12
CA LEU A 102 -8.12 -13.01 27.50
C LEU A 102 -7.38 -11.70 27.15
N CYS A 103 -8.08 -10.68 26.65
CA CYS A 103 -7.49 -9.38 26.32
C CYS A 103 -7.00 -8.60 27.55
N SER A 104 -7.49 -8.93 28.75
CA SER A 104 -7.01 -8.35 30.01
C SER A 104 -5.64 -8.89 30.45
N LEU A 105 -5.18 -9.99 29.86
CA LEU A 105 -3.88 -10.58 30.19
C LEU A 105 -2.74 -9.75 29.61
N PRO A 106 -1.57 -9.65 30.29
CA PRO A 106 -0.41 -8.93 29.75
C PRO A 106 0.05 -9.43 28.38
N TYR A 107 -0.12 -10.73 28.12
CA TYR A 107 0.17 -11.40 26.85
C TYR A 107 -1.12 -12.00 26.25
N GLY A 108 -2.17 -11.17 26.20
CA GLY A 108 -3.45 -11.51 25.58
C GLY A 108 -3.47 -11.35 24.05
N PRO A 109 -4.61 -11.64 23.38
CA PRO A 109 -4.73 -11.58 21.93
C PRO A 109 -4.42 -10.20 21.33
N LEU A 110 -4.68 -9.12 22.07
CA LEU A 110 -4.39 -7.75 21.67
C LEU A 110 -3.03 -7.21 22.15
N HIS A 111 -2.10 -8.09 22.53
CA HIS A 111 -0.76 -7.67 22.94
C HIS A 111 -0.08 -6.81 21.85
N ARG A 112 0.31 -5.58 22.20
CA ARG A 112 0.92 -4.56 21.31
C ARG A 112 0.07 -4.13 20.11
N TRP A 113 -1.25 -4.37 20.17
CA TRP A 113 -2.18 -3.67 19.30
C TRP A 113 -2.44 -2.29 19.89
N GLU A 114 -2.30 -1.27 19.06
CA GLU A 114 -2.38 0.15 19.44
C GLU A 114 -3.45 0.84 18.59
N ARG A 115 -4.09 1.87 19.13
CA ARG A 115 -5.07 2.65 18.37
C ARG A 115 -4.37 3.52 17.32
N CYS A 116 -4.97 3.61 16.15
CA CYS A 116 -4.55 4.49 15.07
C CYS A 116 -5.77 5.15 14.42
N ARG A 117 -5.54 6.28 13.77
CA ARG A 117 -6.54 7.02 13.01
C ARG A 117 -6.36 6.70 11.53
N CYS A 118 -7.36 6.11 10.91
CA CYS A 118 -7.37 5.81 9.49
C CYS A 118 -7.97 6.98 8.68
N ASP A 119 -7.82 6.90 7.36
CA ASP A 119 -8.48 7.82 6.43
C ASP A 119 -9.99 7.90 6.72
N GLY A 120 -10.53 9.12 6.69
CA GLY A 120 -11.92 9.38 7.08
C GLY A 120 -12.17 9.51 8.59
N GLY A 121 -11.12 9.42 9.42
CA GLY A 121 -11.18 9.66 10.85
C GLY A 121 -11.62 8.47 11.70
N GLU A 122 -11.78 7.29 11.08
CA GLU A 122 -12.09 6.04 11.80
C GLU A 122 -10.93 5.65 12.72
N ILE A 123 -11.24 5.25 13.95
CA ILE A 123 -10.24 4.72 14.89
C ILE A 123 -10.23 3.20 14.81
N ARG A 124 -9.06 2.64 14.50
CA ARG A 124 -8.84 1.19 14.36
C ARG A 124 -7.62 0.75 15.18
N LEU A 125 -7.45 -0.55 15.35
CA LEU A 125 -6.25 -1.12 15.95
C LEU A 125 -5.22 -1.42 14.87
N MET A 126 -3.95 -1.08 15.12
CA MET A 126 -2.82 -1.50 14.32
C MET A 126 -1.79 -2.22 15.19
N HIS A 127 -0.98 -3.08 14.57
CA HIS A 127 0.15 -3.70 15.23
C HIS A 127 1.45 -3.26 14.54
N PRO A 128 2.43 -2.64 15.24
CA PRO A 128 3.61 -2.06 14.61
C PRO A 128 4.44 -3.04 13.75
N MET A 129 4.50 -4.32 14.15
CA MET A 129 5.16 -5.35 13.33
C MET A 129 4.39 -5.68 12.05
N VAL A 130 3.05 -5.70 12.10
CA VAL A 130 2.22 -5.97 10.92
C VAL A 130 2.37 -4.82 9.94
N LEU A 131 2.24 -3.59 10.42
CA LEU A 131 2.45 -2.39 9.61
C LEU A 131 3.81 -2.40 8.91
N ARG A 132 4.91 -2.64 9.63
CA ARG A 132 6.25 -2.72 9.01
C ARG A 132 6.30 -3.79 7.92
N THR A 133 5.78 -4.98 8.21
CA THR A 133 5.79 -6.11 7.26
C THR A 133 5.00 -5.76 5.99
N LEU A 134 3.86 -5.10 6.15
CA LEU A 134 3.01 -4.62 5.05
C LEU A 134 3.69 -3.55 4.21
N THR A 135 4.23 -2.51 4.85
CA THR A 135 4.95 -1.43 4.14
C THR A 135 6.10 -1.99 3.31
N GLU A 136 6.89 -2.92 3.86
CA GLU A 136 7.95 -3.56 3.09
C GLU A 136 7.42 -4.41 1.92
N ALA A 137 6.31 -5.11 2.11
CA ALA A 137 5.71 -5.95 1.06
C ALA A 137 5.14 -5.08 -0.08
N ILE A 138 4.48 -3.98 0.24
CA ILE A 138 3.95 -3.01 -0.73
C ILE A 138 5.10 -2.38 -1.52
N ALA A 139 6.13 -1.86 -0.84
CA ALA A 139 7.30 -1.29 -1.51
C ALA A 139 7.99 -2.28 -2.45
N ARG A 140 8.17 -3.54 -2.02
CA ARG A 140 8.73 -4.60 -2.89
C ARG A 140 7.85 -4.88 -4.11
N LYS A 141 6.52 -4.83 -3.97
CA LYS A 141 5.58 -5.05 -5.08
C LYS A 141 5.72 -3.92 -6.12
N GLU A 142 5.81 -2.68 -5.67
CA GLU A 142 6.03 -1.52 -6.56
C GLU A 142 7.37 -1.63 -7.30
N ASP A 143 8.45 -1.94 -6.58
CA ASP A 143 9.77 -2.18 -7.16
C ASP A 143 9.76 -3.31 -8.19
N ASN A 144 9.09 -4.42 -7.87
CA ASN A 144 8.98 -5.57 -8.76
C ASN A 144 8.15 -5.24 -10.00
N ARG A 145 7.06 -4.48 -9.86
CA ARG A 145 6.26 -4.00 -10.99
C ARG A 145 7.12 -3.15 -11.93
N ALA A 146 7.84 -2.15 -11.40
CA ALA A 146 8.72 -1.30 -12.19
C ALA A 146 9.83 -2.08 -12.90
N LYS A 147 10.48 -3.03 -12.20
CA LYS A 147 11.50 -3.92 -12.80
C LYS A 147 10.94 -4.81 -13.90
N ASN A 148 9.76 -5.39 -13.68
CA ASN A 148 9.10 -6.25 -14.67
C ASN A 148 8.67 -5.46 -15.91
N GLU A 149 8.11 -4.27 -15.74
CA GLU A 149 7.77 -3.36 -16.84
C GLU A 149 9.01 -2.97 -17.65
N ALA A 150 10.11 -2.60 -16.97
CA ALA A 150 11.37 -2.28 -17.62
C ALA A 150 11.95 -3.48 -18.39
N ALA A 151 11.96 -4.67 -17.80
CA ALA A 151 12.43 -5.89 -18.44
C ALA A 151 11.55 -6.29 -19.64
N ASN A 152 10.23 -6.15 -19.53
CA ASN A 152 9.28 -6.40 -20.61
C ASN A 152 9.46 -5.41 -21.75
N ALA A 153 9.66 -4.12 -21.44
CA ALA A 153 9.95 -3.07 -22.42
C ALA A 153 11.29 -3.33 -23.14
N ALA A 154 12.34 -3.72 -22.40
CA ALA A 154 13.63 -4.08 -23.00
C ALA A 154 13.50 -5.28 -23.96
N LYS A 155 12.80 -6.35 -23.56
CA LYS A 155 12.53 -7.52 -24.43
C LYS A 155 11.69 -7.13 -25.66
N ARG A 156 10.69 -6.27 -25.50
CA ARG A 156 9.88 -5.74 -26.61
C ARG A 156 10.73 -4.94 -27.60
N ARG A 157 11.57 -4.03 -27.12
CA ARG A 157 12.49 -3.25 -27.96
C ARG A 157 13.49 -4.13 -28.69
N GLN A 158 14.02 -5.16 -28.03
CA GLN A 158 14.91 -6.13 -28.69
C GLN A 158 14.19 -6.89 -29.83
N ARG A 159 12.95 -7.31 -29.62
CA ARG A 159 12.14 -7.92 -30.69
C ARG A 159 11.87 -6.94 -31.82
N LEU A 160 11.51 -5.70 -31.51
CA LEU A 160 11.30 -4.64 -32.49
C LEU A 160 12.54 -4.39 -33.33
N ARG A 161 13.71 -4.35 -32.70
CA ARG A 161 15.02 -4.22 -33.38
C ARG A 161 15.22 -5.32 -34.42
N ILE A 162 14.97 -6.57 -34.05
CA ILE A 162 15.08 -7.71 -34.97
C ILE A 162 14.11 -7.52 -36.15
N THR A 163 12.86 -7.18 -35.89
CA THR A 163 11.86 -6.95 -36.95
C THR A 163 12.27 -5.81 -37.88
N ILE A 164 12.65 -4.65 -37.34
CA ILE A 164 13.06 -3.48 -38.12
C ILE A 164 14.35 -3.75 -38.91
N SER A 165 15.26 -4.58 -38.40
CA SER A 165 16.48 -4.90 -39.13
C SER A 165 16.22 -5.58 -40.48
N GLY A 166 15.06 -6.26 -40.64
CA GLY A 166 14.60 -6.81 -41.91
C GLY A 166 14.09 -5.78 -42.91
N TYR A 167 13.77 -4.56 -42.47
CA TYR A 167 13.28 -3.45 -43.31
C TYR A 167 14.34 -2.36 -43.52
N ALA A 168 15.01 -1.97 -42.43
CA ALA A 168 15.97 -0.87 -42.39
C ALA A 168 17.08 -1.18 -41.36
N ALA A 169 18.12 -1.86 -41.83
CA ALA A 169 19.21 -2.36 -40.96
C ALA A 169 19.94 -1.25 -40.19
N ASP A 170 20.15 -0.09 -40.81
CA ASP A 170 20.83 1.03 -40.14
C ASP A 170 19.94 1.73 -39.11
N LEU A 171 18.62 1.79 -39.38
CA LEU A 171 17.68 2.34 -38.42
C LEU A 171 17.54 1.43 -37.18
N ALA A 172 17.65 0.12 -37.35
CA ALA A 172 17.66 -0.84 -36.24
C ALA A 172 18.87 -0.66 -35.28
N LYS A 173 19.93 0.04 -35.70
CA LYS A 173 21.08 0.38 -34.84
C LYS A 173 20.85 1.67 -34.04
N ASN A 174 19.81 2.45 -34.36
CA ASN A 174 19.50 3.69 -33.69
C ASN A 174 18.56 3.45 -32.49
N ASP A 175 19.13 3.48 -31.29
CA ASP A 175 18.39 3.25 -30.04
C ASP A 175 17.31 4.29 -29.77
N ALA A 176 17.53 5.55 -30.17
CA ALA A 176 16.54 6.61 -30.01
C ALA A 176 15.33 6.37 -30.93
N ALA A 177 15.58 5.94 -32.17
CA ALA A 177 14.52 5.57 -33.10
C ALA A 177 13.71 4.36 -32.60
N LEU A 178 14.39 3.35 -32.06
CA LEU A 178 13.74 2.17 -31.47
C LEU A 178 12.89 2.51 -30.24
N LEU A 179 13.38 3.40 -29.38
CA LEU A 179 12.61 3.87 -28.22
C LEU A 179 11.35 4.60 -28.68
N PHE A 180 11.51 5.58 -29.59
CA PHE A 180 10.38 6.34 -30.15
C PHE A 180 9.34 5.42 -30.79
N MET A 181 9.77 4.50 -31.67
CA MET A 181 8.84 3.60 -32.36
C MET A 181 8.15 2.63 -31.41
N ASP A 182 8.84 2.14 -30.38
CA ASP A 182 8.26 1.28 -29.36
C ASP A 182 7.18 2.01 -28.54
N GLU A 183 7.45 3.24 -28.12
CA GLU A 183 6.51 4.10 -27.40
C GLU A 183 5.32 4.51 -28.28
N TRP A 184 5.58 4.88 -29.54
CA TRP A 184 4.54 5.21 -30.50
C TRP A 184 3.60 4.02 -30.72
N LEU A 185 4.13 2.81 -30.95
CA LEU A 185 3.31 1.61 -31.11
C LEU A 185 2.44 1.32 -29.87
N VAL A 186 2.97 1.53 -28.66
CA VAL A 186 2.19 1.40 -27.43
C VAL A 186 1.07 2.45 -27.36
N SER A 187 1.37 3.72 -27.70
CA SER A 187 0.36 4.80 -27.72
C SER A 187 -0.78 4.55 -28.70
N GLN A 188 -0.53 3.81 -29.78
CA GLN A 188 -1.53 3.44 -30.77
C GLN A 188 -2.36 2.20 -30.36
N GLY A 189 -2.12 1.62 -29.18
CA GLY A 189 -2.79 0.41 -28.73
C GLY A 189 -2.41 -0.85 -29.53
N CYS A 190 -1.22 -0.87 -30.14
CA CYS A 190 -0.78 -2.00 -30.96
C CYS A 190 -0.44 -3.23 -30.09
N GLU A 191 -1.37 -4.18 -30.01
CA GLU A 191 -1.16 -5.46 -29.32
C GLU A 191 -0.21 -6.40 -30.07
N TYR A 192 -0.34 -6.48 -31.40
CA TYR A 192 0.47 -7.35 -32.26
C TYR A 192 1.17 -6.56 -33.37
N ARG A 193 2.52 -6.58 -33.36
CA ARG A 193 3.37 -5.83 -34.30
C ARG A 193 3.52 -6.57 -35.62
N SER A 194 2.47 -6.53 -36.43
CA SER A 194 2.51 -7.00 -37.83
C SER A 194 3.40 -6.10 -38.70
N SER A 195 3.71 -6.56 -39.91
CA SER A 195 4.44 -5.79 -40.93
C SER A 195 3.85 -4.39 -41.15
N ALA A 196 2.52 -4.30 -41.30
CA ALA A 196 1.81 -3.04 -41.49
C ALA A 196 2.00 -2.06 -40.32
N TRP A 197 2.04 -2.56 -39.07
CA TRP A 197 2.30 -1.72 -37.90
C TRP A 197 3.74 -1.23 -37.85
N VAL A 198 4.69 -2.08 -38.26
CA VAL A 198 6.11 -1.71 -38.35
C VAL A 198 6.31 -0.62 -39.40
N GLU A 199 5.71 -0.74 -40.58
CA GLU A 199 5.76 0.28 -41.63
C GLU A 199 5.18 1.62 -41.16
N ARG A 200 4.05 1.59 -40.44
CA ARG A 200 3.47 2.80 -39.85
C ARG A 200 4.38 3.42 -38.80
N ALA A 201 5.07 2.63 -37.99
CA ALA A 201 6.03 3.13 -37.01
C ALA A 201 7.26 3.77 -37.69
N LEU A 202 7.73 3.20 -38.80
CA LEU A 202 8.80 3.76 -39.62
C LEU A 202 8.40 5.12 -40.22
N ALA A 203 7.17 5.22 -40.75
CA ALA A 203 6.63 6.47 -41.26
C ALA A 203 6.53 7.53 -40.15
N ALA A 204 5.99 7.15 -38.99
CA ALA A 204 5.88 8.06 -37.84
C ALA A 204 7.24 8.58 -37.36
N TRP A 205 8.28 7.74 -37.38
CA TRP A 205 9.65 8.17 -37.07
C TRP A 205 10.19 9.16 -38.10
N SER A 206 9.94 8.92 -39.40
CA SER A 206 10.35 9.84 -40.47
C SER A 206 9.70 11.22 -40.30
N ASP A 207 8.40 11.26 -40.02
CA ASP A 207 7.66 12.49 -39.77
C ASP A 207 8.20 13.24 -38.55
N HIS A 208 8.53 12.51 -37.47
CA HIS A 208 9.13 13.07 -36.27
C HIS A 208 10.50 13.71 -36.56
N MET A 209 11.36 13.03 -37.31
CA MET A 209 12.68 13.56 -37.69
C MET A 209 12.60 14.79 -38.59
N LEU A 210 11.63 14.80 -39.53
CA LEU A 210 11.38 15.97 -40.36
C LEU A 210 10.95 17.16 -39.51
N ALA A 211 10.01 16.97 -38.57
CA ALA A 211 9.55 18.02 -37.67
C ALA A 211 10.68 18.60 -36.81
N LEU A 212 11.56 17.74 -36.26
CA LEU A 212 12.74 18.18 -35.50
C LEU A 212 13.68 19.01 -36.37
N THR A 213 13.92 18.59 -37.61
CA THR A 213 14.81 19.29 -38.54
C THR A 213 14.24 20.64 -38.96
N MET A 214 12.93 20.73 -39.18
CA MET A 214 12.25 21.99 -39.52
C MET A 214 12.29 22.98 -38.36
N ARG A 215 12.07 22.53 -37.12
CA ARG A 215 12.21 23.38 -35.91
C ARG A 215 13.63 23.89 -35.71
N ALA A 216 14.62 23.01 -35.87
CA ALA A 216 16.03 23.41 -35.77
C ALA A 216 16.46 24.44 -36.85
N ARG A 217 15.73 24.52 -37.97
CA ARG A 217 15.95 25.51 -39.02
C ARG A 217 15.24 26.83 -38.77
N SER A 218 14.06 26.82 -38.14
CA SER A 218 13.34 28.05 -37.77
C SER A 218 14.01 28.81 -36.62
N ASP A 219 14.73 28.09 -35.75
CA ASP A 219 15.38 28.67 -34.57
C ASP A 219 16.84 29.15 -34.84
N ARG A 220 17.30 29.12 -36.10
CA ARG A 220 18.56 29.79 -36.48
C ARG A 220 18.28 31.26 -36.82
N PRO A 221 18.97 32.22 -36.17
CA PRO A 221 18.84 33.64 -36.48
C PRO A 221 19.31 33.98 -37.90
#